data_AF-A0A832HQU0-F1
#
_entry.id   AF-A0A832HQU0-F1
#
_cell.length_a   1.000
_cell.length_b   1.000
_cell.length_c   1.000
_cell.angle_alpha   90.00
_cell.angle_beta   90.00
_cell.angle_gamma   90.00
#
_symmetry.space_group_name_H-M   'P 1'
#
loop_
_entity.id
_entity.type
_entity.pdbx_description
1 polymer ?
#
loop_
_entity_poly.entity_id
_entity_poly.type
_entity_poly.pdbx_seq_one_letter_code
_entity_poly.pdbx_strand_id
1 'polypeptide(L)'
;MLTPVFRDNNGRRTALGASCEPPTPDLLADFRLFLDDTSIVGLVEQAVDEVASKLPQWPCTGAAPTPRSMLCLLTYSYLVCRFASDDIAQSCKSDPVAKYLSSGHTPNNEAIRAFRRANRPWIEQCLAGVISSVADQPATLLARAQVNPVNQELLSDPPALQLARRRVELATMFDMALSE
;
A
#
# COMPACT_ATOMS: atom_id res chain seq x y z
N MET A 1 20.51 -13.57 49.76
CA MET A 1 19.20 -12.90 49.95
C MET A 1 18.25 -13.45 48.90
N LEU A 2 17.07 -13.91 49.34
CA LEU A 2 16.18 -14.82 48.63
C LEU A 2 15.33 -14.12 47.55
N THR A 3 15.22 -14.72 46.36
CA THR A 3 14.12 -14.47 45.41
C THR A 3 12.99 -15.47 45.67
N PRO A 4 11.70 -15.07 45.61
CA PRO A 4 10.60 -15.99 45.86
C PRO A 4 10.34 -16.86 44.63
N VAL A 5 10.22 -18.17 44.88
CA VAL A 5 9.76 -19.17 43.91
C VAL A 5 8.25 -19.30 44.07
N PHE A 6 7.48 -18.93 43.05
CA PHE A 6 6.05 -19.25 43.00
C PHE A 6 5.85 -20.60 42.31
N ARG A 7 5.04 -21.47 42.93
CA ARG A 7 4.84 -22.86 42.56
C ARG A 7 3.37 -23.06 42.26
N ASP A 8 3.04 -23.43 41.03
CA ASP A 8 1.65 -23.66 40.65
C ASP A 8 1.19 -25.05 41.11
N ASN A 9 -0.10 -25.18 41.40
CA ASN A 9 -0.75 -26.29 42.12
C ASN A 9 -0.72 -27.67 41.42
N ASN A 10 0.07 -27.88 40.36
CA ASN A 10 0.08 -29.16 39.63
C ASN A 10 1.45 -29.74 39.26
N GLY A 11 2.54 -29.22 39.82
CA GLY A 11 3.83 -29.94 39.89
C GLY A 11 4.53 -30.35 38.58
N ARG A 12 4.07 -29.92 37.40
CA ARG A 12 4.68 -30.26 36.11
C ARG A 12 5.51 -29.09 35.57
N ARG A 13 6.79 -29.35 35.31
CA ARG A 13 7.63 -28.51 34.44
C ARG A 13 7.22 -28.78 32.99
N THR A 14 6.48 -27.86 32.38
CA THR A 14 6.31 -27.83 30.92
C THR A 14 6.98 -26.58 30.39
N ALA A 15 8.11 -26.76 29.71
CA ALA A 15 8.56 -25.83 28.70
C ALA A 15 7.55 -25.89 27.56
N LEU A 16 6.50 -25.08 27.63
CA LEU A 16 5.75 -24.73 26.45
C LEU A 16 6.56 -23.68 25.72
N GLY A 17 7.24 -24.14 24.67
CA GLY A 17 7.83 -23.26 23.69
C GLY A 17 6.78 -22.23 23.30
N ALA A 18 7.13 -20.96 23.50
CA ALA A 18 6.63 -19.91 22.65
C ALA A 18 7.05 -20.31 21.24
N SER A 19 6.17 -21.05 20.55
CA SER A 19 6.16 -21.06 19.10
C SER A 19 5.85 -19.61 18.76
N CYS A 20 6.91 -18.82 18.65
CA CYS A 20 6.88 -17.48 18.11
C CYS A 20 6.62 -17.69 16.63
N GLU A 21 5.38 -18.05 16.28
CA GLU A 21 4.92 -17.90 14.93
C GLU A 21 5.06 -16.40 14.65
N PRO A 22 5.98 -15.99 13.76
CA PRO A 22 6.13 -14.58 13.46
C PRO A 22 4.75 -14.09 13.02
N PRO A 23 4.32 -12.88 13.44
CA PRO A 23 3.04 -12.32 13.00
C PRO A 23 3.00 -12.46 11.49
N THR A 24 2.01 -13.21 11.00
CA THR A 24 1.75 -13.34 9.58
C THR A 24 1.68 -11.91 9.06
N PRO A 25 2.54 -11.51 8.12
CA PRO A 25 2.51 -10.14 7.67
C PRO A 25 1.16 -9.90 7.05
N ASP A 26 0.45 -8.91 7.61
CA ASP A 26 -0.83 -8.49 7.08
C ASP A 26 -0.59 -8.13 5.61
N LEU A 27 -1.19 -8.86 4.68
CA LEU A 27 -1.11 -8.63 3.23
C LEU A 27 -1.41 -7.15 2.88
N LEU A 28 -2.15 -6.50 3.77
CA LEU A 28 -2.55 -5.11 3.70
C LEU A 28 -1.66 -4.19 4.54
N ALA A 29 -0.42 -4.56 4.85
CA ALA A 29 0.48 -3.69 5.60
C ALA A 29 0.74 -2.37 4.86
N ASP A 30 0.92 -1.30 5.63
CA ASP A 30 1.36 -0.01 5.14
C ASP A 30 2.83 -0.09 4.70
N PHE A 31 3.10 0.23 3.44
CA PHE A 31 4.44 0.15 2.86
C PHE A 31 5.41 1.15 3.51
N ARG A 32 4.93 2.20 4.18
CA ARG A 32 5.74 3.12 4.99
C ARG A 32 6.42 2.46 6.18
N LEU A 33 5.96 1.29 6.60
CA LEU A 33 6.60 0.53 7.67
C LEU A 33 7.95 -0.06 7.24
N PHE A 34 8.17 -0.18 5.93
CA PHE A 34 9.34 -0.84 5.36
C PHE A 34 10.14 0.08 4.43
N LEU A 35 9.49 1.03 3.78
CA LEU A 35 10.11 1.89 2.79
C LEU A 35 10.06 3.34 3.26
N ASP A 36 11.14 4.08 2.99
CA ASP A 36 11.13 5.52 3.15
C ASP A 36 10.30 6.19 2.03
N ASP A 37 9.82 7.40 2.30
CA ASP A 37 8.95 8.14 1.39
C ASP A 37 9.59 8.34 0.00
N THR A 38 10.92 8.51 -0.10
CA THR A 38 11.63 8.68 -1.39
C THR A 38 11.56 7.42 -2.23
N SER A 39 11.80 6.27 -1.60
CA SER A 39 11.71 4.96 -2.26
C SER A 39 10.29 4.67 -2.74
N ILE A 40 9.27 4.99 -1.92
CA ILE A 40 7.86 4.83 -2.31
C ILE A 40 7.53 5.71 -3.51
N VAL A 41 7.93 6.99 -3.49
CA VAL A 41 7.70 7.92 -4.62
C VAL A 41 8.34 7.38 -5.89
N GLY A 42 9.62 6.98 -5.84
CA GLY A 42 10.33 6.46 -7.01
C GLY A 42 9.67 5.21 -7.59
N LEU A 43 9.22 4.28 -6.74
CA LEU A 43 8.51 3.08 -7.18
C LEU A 43 7.14 3.41 -7.81
N VAL A 44 6.38 4.32 -7.20
CA VAL A 44 5.08 4.74 -7.73
C VAL A 44 5.24 5.42 -9.08
N GLU A 45 6.20 6.35 -9.22
CA GLU A 45 6.45 7.04 -10.48
C GLU A 45 6.87 6.06 -11.58
N GLN A 46 7.79 5.14 -11.28
CA GLN A 46 8.22 4.12 -12.22
C GLN A 46 7.06 3.24 -12.69
N ALA A 47 6.26 2.71 -11.77
CA ALA A 47 5.12 1.85 -12.12
C ALA A 47 4.07 2.61 -12.95
N VAL A 48 3.82 3.88 -12.61
CA VAL A 48 2.90 4.73 -13.37
C VAL A 48 3.47 5.06 -14.75
N ASP A 49 4.78 5.28 -14.90
CA ASP A 49 5.43 5.49 -16.20
C ASP A 49 5.26 4.29 -17.14
N GLU A 50 5.48 3.09 -16.61
CA GLU A 50 5.33 1.85 -17.36
C GLU A 50 3.88 1.65 -17.85
N VAL A 51 2.89 1.97 -17.01
CA VAL A 51 1.47 1.89 -17.38
C VAL A 51 1.05 3.04 -18.29
N ALA A 52 1.51 4.27 -18.02
CA ALA A 52 1.15 5.48 -18.77
C ALA A 52 1.55 5.41 -20.24
N SER A 53 2.63 4.70 -20.56
CA SER A 53 3.02 4.41 -21.95
C SER A 53 1.95 3.66 -22.76
N LYS A 54 1.01 2.99 -22.09
CA LYS A 54 -0.06 2.15 -22.66
C LYS A 54 -1.44 2.81 -22.59
N LEU A 55 -1.54 3.98 -21.96
CA LEU A 55 -2.82 4.65 -21.74
C LEU A 55 -3.28 5.41 -22.99
N PRO A 56 -4.60 5.50 -23.25
CA PRO A 56 -5.12 6.41 -24.25
C PRO A 56 -4.69 7.83 -23.93
N GLN A 57 -4.35 8.63 -24.94
CA GLN A 57 -4.06 10.05 -24.74
C GLN A 57 -5.28 10.72 -24.10
N TRP A 58 -5.15 11.11 -22.84
CA TRP A 58 -6.20 11.85 -22.16
C TRP A 58 -6.03 13.35 -22.39
N PRO A 59 -7.12 14.06 -22.70
CA PRO A 59 -7.07 15.51 -22.80
C PRO A 59 -6.75 16.10 -21.42
N CYS A 60 -5.56 16.69 -21.28
CA CYS A 60 -5.20 17.48 -20.11
C CYS A 60 -5.82 18.87 -20.24
N THR A 61 -7.00 19.08 -19.66
CA THR A 61 -7.52 20.43 -19.44
C THR A 61 -6.84 21.02 -18.20
N GLY A 62 -6.05 22.08 -18.36
CA GLY A 62 -5.04 22.56 -17.39
C GLY A 62 -5.48 22.95 -15.97
N ALA A 63 -6.76 22.81 -15.61
CA ALA A 63 -7.27 23.01 -14.25
C ALA A 63 -7.62 21.69 -13.53
N ALA A 64 -7.69 20.57 -14.25
CA ALA A 64 -8.02 19.26 -13.70
C ALA A 64 -6.74 18.46 -13.40
N PRO A 65 -6.75 17.61 -12.35
CA PRO A 65 -5.64 16.70 -12.10
C PRO A 65 -5.44 15.81 -13.33
N THR A 66 -4.19 15.71 -13.76
CA THR A 66 -3.86 14.84 -14.90
C THR A 66 -4.14 13.37 -14.53
N PRO A 67 -4.52 12.52 -15.50
CA PRO A 67 -4.71 11.10 -15.21
C PRO A 67 -3.45 10.43 -14.65
N ARG A 68 -2.27 10.89 -15.06
CA ARG A 68 -0.99 10.48 -14.48
C ARG A 68 -0.94 10.81 -12.99
N SER A 69 -1.19 12.06 -12.60
CA SER A 69 -1.14 12.45 -11.18
C SER A 69 -2.23 11.78 -10.35
N MET A 70 -3.40 11.50 -10.94
CA MET A 70 -4.43 10.66 -10.32
C MET A 70 -3.96 9.22 -10.11
N LEU A 71 -3.29 8.60 -11.09
CA LEU A 71 -2.71 7.27 -10.93
C LEU A 71 -1.62 7.23 -9.88
N CYS A 72 -0.71 8.21 -9.86
CA CYS A 72 0.30 8.32 -8.81
C CYS A 72 -0.34 8.42 -7.43
N LEU A 73 -1.29 9.33 -7.26
CA LEU A 73 -1.99 9.55 -6.00
C LEU A 73 -2.71 8.30 -5.50
N LEU A 74 -3.48 7.62 -6.35
CA LEU A 74 -4.24 6.44 -5.95
C LEU A 74 -3.34 5.24 -5.67
N THR A 75 -2.31 5.02 -6.48
CA THR A 75 -1.34 3.95 -6.27
C THR A 75 -0.66 4.14 -4.92
N TYR A 76 -0.14 5.34 -4.65
CA TYR A 76 0.47 5.69 -3.39
C TYR A 76 -0.49 5.52 -2.20
N SER A 77 -1.70 6.09 -2.30
CA SER A 77 -2.68 6.04 -1.21
C SER A 77 -3.01 4.60 -0.82
N TYR A 78 -3.14 3.72 -1.81
CA TYR A 78 -3.43 2.31 -1.55
C TYR A 78 -2.24 1.53 -1.02
N LEU A 79 -1.00 1.91 -1.32
CA LEU A 79 0.19 1.32 -0.69
C LEU A 79 0.26 1.65 0.80
N VAL A 80 -0.16 2.86 1.17
CA VAL A 80 -0.19 3.33 2.57
C VAL A 80 -1.53 3.11 3.26
N CYS A 81 -2.34 2.19 2.72
CA CYS A 81 -3.61 1.74 3.29
C CYS A 81 -4.67 2.83 3.50
N ARG A 82 -4.60 3.88 2.69
CA ARG A 82 -5.58 4.95 2.64
C ARG A 82 -6.53 4.71 1.48
N PHE A 83 -7.70 4.17 1.80
CA PHE A 83 -8.63 3.62 0.81
C PHE A 83 -9.82 4.53 0.50
N ALA A 84 -10.34 5.23 1.51
CA ALA A 84 -11.50 6.10 1.36
C ALA A 84 -11.17 7.36 0.53
N SER A 85 -12.06 7.75 -0.37
CA SER A 85 -11.91 8.94 -1.23
C SER A 85 -11.68 10.21 -0.42
N ASP A 86 -12.34 10.29 0.73
CA ASP A 86 -12.35 11.46 1.60
C ASP A 86 -11.02 11.61 2.32
N ASP A 87 -10.48 10.49 2.82
CA ASP A 87 -9.14 10.43 3.40
C ASP A 87 -8.07 10.77 2.37
N ILE A 88 -8.21 10.27 1.13
CA ILE A 88 -7.28 10.58 0.04
C ILE A 88 -7.30 12.07 -0.28
N ALA A 89 -8.47 12.67 -0.45
CA ALA A 89 -8.60 14.11 -0.71
C ALA A 89 -8.02 14.95 0.45
N GLN A 90 -8.23 14.52 1.69
CA GLN A 90 -7.66 15.16 2.87
C GLN A 90 -6.13 14.99 2.91
N SER A 91 -5.61 13.83 2.52
CA SER A 91 -4.17 13.58 2.51
C SER A 91 -3.41 14.48 1.55
N CYS A 92 -4.00 14.88 0.42
CA CYS A 92 -3.39 15.86 -0.48
C CYS A 92 -3.13 17.24 0.17
N LYS A 93 -3.78 17.53 1.31
CA LYS A 93 -3.58 18.77 2.07
C LYS A 93 -2.54 18.63 3.17
N SER A 94 -2.44 17.45 3.80
CA SER A 94 -1.65 17.24 5.02
C SER A 94 -0.42 16.35 4.84
N ASP A 95 -0.42 15.45 3.86
CA ASP A 95 0.65 14.49 3.60
C ASP A 95 1.56 15.03 2.48
N PRO A 96 2.84 15.36 2.77
CA PRO A 96 3.75 15.93 1.78
C PRO A 96 3.91 15.07 0.53
N VAL A 97 3.90 13.74 0.68
CA VAL A 97 4.05 12.79 -0.44
C VAL A 97 2.80 12.79 -1.31
N ALA A 98 1.61 12.70 -0.70
CA ALA A 98 0.35 12.77 -1.44
C ALA A 98 0.23 14.08 -2.24
N LYS A 99 0.60 15.21 -1.60
CA LYS A 99 0.61 16.54 -2.22
C LYS A 99 1.60 16.62 -3.39
N TYR A 100 2.77 16.01 -3.25
CA TYR A 100 3.77 15.95 -4.31
C TYR A 100 3.25 15.15 -5.51
N LEU A 101 2.75 13.94 -5.26
CA LEU A 101 2.26 13.02 -6.30
C LEU A 101 1.00 13.53 -7.01
N SER A 102 0.16 14.31 -6.32
CA SER A 102 -0.98 14.99 -6.93
C SER A 102 -0.60 16.26 -7.70
N SER A 103 0.70 16.59 -7.79
CA SER A 103 1.22 17.83 -8.38
C SER A 103 0.57 19.07 -7.76
N GLY A 104 0.32 19.05 -6.44
CA GLY A 104 -0.33 20.12 -5.70
C GLY A 104 -1.85 20.22 -5.89
N HIS A 105 -2.47 19.37 -6.71
CA HIS A 105 -3.91 19.35 -6.90
C HIS A 105 -4.59 18.60 -5.74
N THR A 106 -5.79 19.04 -5.38
CA THR A 106 -6.63 18.39 -4.36
C THR A 106 -7.90 17.90 -5.04
N PRO A 107 -7.90 16.70 -5.65
CA PRO A 107 -9.11 16.16 -6.24
C PRO A 107 -10.17 15.99 -5.15
N ASN A 108 -11.42 16.27 -5.51
CA ASN A 108 -12.55 16.01 -4.62
C ASN A 108 -12.91 14.50 -4.62
N ASN A 109 -13.72 14.12 -3.65
CA ASN A 109 -14.09 12.73 -3.41
C ASN A 109 -14.81 12.10 -4.62
N GLU A 110 -15.67 12.88 -5.28
CA GLU A 110 -16.39 12.44 -6.48
C GLU A 110 -15.46 12.15 -7.65
N ALA A 111 -14.47 13.03 -7.91
CA ALA A 111 -13.47 12.85 -8.95
C ALA A 111 -12.62 11.60 -8.69
N ILE A 112 -12.24 11.35 -7.43
CA ILE A 112 -11.53 10.12 -7.03
C ILE A 112 -12.38 8.88 -7.33
N ARG A 113 -13.66 8.87 -6.91
CA ARG A 113 -14.58 7.74 -7.14
C ARG A 113 -14.83 7.50 -8.63
N ALA A 114 -15.01 8.57 -9.41
CA ALA A 114 -15.23 8.48 -10.85
C ALA A 114 -13.98 7.93 -11.56
N PHE A 115 -12.80 8.48 -11.24
CA PHE A 115 -11.54 8.05 -11.82
C PHE A 115 -11.23 6.59 -11.50
N ARG A 116 -11.45 6.18 -10.24
CA ARG A 116 -11.24 4.80 -9.80
C ARG A 116 -12.11 3.82 -10.57
N ARG A 117 -13.40 4.11 -10.73
CA ARG A 117 -14.33 3.25 -11.48
C ARG A 117 -13.93 3.14 -12.95
N ALA A 118 -13.57 4.25 -13.57
CA ALA A 118 -13.21 4.28 -14.98
C ALA A 118 -11.85 3.61 -15.27
N ASN A 119 -10.90 3.66 -14.33
CA ASN A 119 -9.51 3.26 -14.55
C ASN A 119 -9.05 2.12 -13.64
N ARG A 120 -9.97 1.34 -13.08
CA ARG A 120 -9.67 0.22 -12.18
C ARG A 120 -8.54 -0.70 -12.69
N PRO A 121 -8.55 -1.18 -13.94
CA PRO A 121 -7.49 -2.07 -14.43
C PRO A 121 -6.09 -1.43 -14.42
N TRP A 122 -6.01 -0.12 -14.62
CA TRP A 122 -4.75 0.62 -14.65
C TRP A 122 -4.19 0.83 -13.25
N ILE A 123 -5.07 1.12 -12.29
CA ILE A 123 -4.69 1.23 -10.88
C ILE A 123 -4.17 -0.12 -10.35
N GLU A 124 -4.84 -1.22 -10.71
CA GLU A 124 -4.40 -2.57 -10.34
C GLU A 124 -3.02 -2.90 -10.94
N GLN A 125 -2.77 -2.52 -12.19
CA GLN A 125 -1.46 -2.73 -12.84
C GLN A 125 -0.36 -1.90 -12.19
N CYS A 126 -0.60 -0.62 -11.91
CA CYS A 126 0.39 0.22 -11.20
C CYS A 126 0.73 -0.38 -9.83
N LEU A 127 -0.28 -0.77 -9.06
CA LEU A 127 -0.08 -1.41 -7.76
C LEU A 127 0.71 -2.72 -7.87
N ALA A 128 0.33 -3.59 -8.82
CA ALA A 128 1.05 -4.84 -9.04
C ALA A 128 2.52 -4.59 -9.40
N GLY A 129 2.79 -3.60 -10.25
CA GLY A 129 4.16 -3.21 -10.63
C GLY A 129 5.00 -2.77 -9.43
N VAL A 130 4.44 -1.95 -8.53
CA VAL A 130 5.14 -1.56 -7.29
C VAL A 130 5.37 -2.77 -6.39
N ILE A 131 4.34 -3.60 -6.18
CA ILE A 131 4.41 -4.77 -5.30
C ILE A 131 5.47 -5.76 -5.79
N SER A 132 5.48 -6.09 -7.09
CA SER A 132 6.49 -6.96 -7.69
C SER A 132 7.90 -6.32 -7.61
N SER A 133 8.02 -5.01 -7.85
CA SER A 133 9.31 -4.32 -7.74
C SER A 133 9.89 -4.36 -6.33
N VAL A 134 9.05 -4.33 -5.30
CA VAL A 134 9.47 -4.51 -3.90
C VAL A 134 9.87 -5.97 -3.63
N ALA A 135 9.17 -6.94 -4.23
CA ALA A 135 9.50 -8.37 -4.15
C ALA A 135 10.89 -8.71 -4.70
N ASP A 136 11.20 -8.10 -5.85
CA ASP A 136 12.38 -8.37 -6.65
C ASP A 136 13.64 -7.70 -6.07
N GLN A 137 13.48 -6.82 -5.08
CA GLN A 137 14.65 -6.24 -4.41
C GLN A 137 15.44 -7.32 -3.68
N PRO A 138 16.77 -7.36 -3.84
CA PRO A 138 17.60 -8.31 -3.13
C PRO A 138 17.36 -8.17 -1.63
N ALA A 139 17.19 -9.31 -0.95
CA ALA A 139 16.88 -9.41 0.47
C ALA A 139 17.78 -8.52 1.37
N THR A 140 18.95 -8.11 0.90
CA THR A 140 19.88 -7.17 1.56
C THR A 140 19.35 -5.74 1.71
N LEU A 141 18.53 -5.23 0.79
CA LEU A 141 17.86 -3.92 0.91
C LEU A 141 16.61 -4.01 1.79
N LEU A 142 15.85 -5.09 1.63
CA LEU A 142 14.70 -5.43 2.46
C LEU A 142 15.10 -5.70 3.93
N ALA A 143 16.30 -6.25 4.17
CA ALA A 143 16.86 -6.43 5.50
C ALA A 143 17.24 -5.12 6.20
N ARG A 144 17.63 -4.07 5.45
CA ARG A 144 17.80 -2.70 5.99
C ARG A 144 16.46 -2.08 6.37
N ALA A 145 15.40 -2.48 5.69
CA ALA A 145 14.00 -2.12 5.91
C ALA A 145 13.27 -2.99 6.96
N GLN A 146 13.98 -3.91 7.65
CA GLN A 146 13.39 -4.87 8.61
C GLN A 146 12.25 -5.73 8.03
N VAL A 147 12.28 -6.04 6.73
CA VAL A 147 11.28 -6.88 6.10
C VAL A 147 11.57 -8.34 6.45
N ASN A 148 10.65 -8.95 7.21
CA ASN A 148 10.71 -10.35 7.64
C ASN A 148 10.68 -11.29 6.41
N PRO A 149 11.51 -12.37 6.31
CA PRO A 149 11.56 -13.28 5.15
C PRO A 149 10.22 -13.88 4.72
N VAL A 150 9.23 -13.98 5.63
CA VAL A 150 7.85 -14.41 5.32
C VAL A 150 7.14 -13.48 4.33
N ASN A 151 7.54 -12.20 4.26
CA ASN A 151 7.00 -11.23 3.31
C ASN A 151 7.41 -11.50 1.86
N GLN A 152 8.57 -12.14 1.65
CA GLN A 152 9.18 -12.24 0.32
C GLN A 152 8.49 -13.29 -0.56
N GLU A 153 8.00 -14.38 0.01
CA GLU A 153 7.21 -15.39 -0.71
C GLU A 153 5.85 -14.86 -1.18
N LEU A 154 5.29 -13.89 -0.45
CA LEU A 154 3.98 -13.31 -0.75
C LEU A 154 3.99 -12.28 -1.87
N LEU A 155 5.16 -11.82 -2.30
CA LEU A 155 5.32 -10.73 -3.28
C LEU A 155 5.67 -11.24 -4.70
N SER A 156 5.73 -12.56 -4.93
CA SER A 156 6.00 -13.14 -6.26
C SER A 156 4.87 -12.87 -7.30
N ASP A 157 5.08 -13.22 -8.57
CA ASP A 157 4.33 -12.62 -9.70
C ASP A 157 2.84 -13.04 -9.93
N PRO A 158 2.28 -14.12 -9.32
CA PRO A 158 0.82 -14.25 -9.21
C PRO A 158 0.15 -13.60 -7.97
N PRO A 159 0.79 -13.49 -6.78
CA PRO A 159 0.18 -12.79 -5.65
C PRO A 159 0.19 -11.26 -5.74
N ALA A 160 1.10 -10.63 -6.49
CA ALA A 160 1.15 -9.15 -6.58
C ALA A 160 -0.12 -8.53 -7.19
N LEU A 161 -0.60 -9.06 -8.32
CA LEU A 161 -1.83 -8.59 -8.95
C LEU A 161 -3.08 -8.91 -8.12
N GLN A 162 -3.10 -10.04 -7.41
CA GLN A 162 -4.20 -10.37 -6.51
C GLN A 162 -4.25 -9.42 -5.31
N LEU A 163 -3.10 -9.07 -4.75
CA LEU A 163 -3.00 -8.08 -3.68
C LEU A 163 -3.44 -6.69 -4.17
N ALA A 164 -3.00 -6.29 -5.37
CA ALA A 164 -3.43 -5.05 -6.00
C ALA A 164 -4.96 -4.98 -6.16
N ARG A 165 -5.58 -6.05 -6.69
CA ARG A 165 -7.05 -6.18 -6.81
C ARG A 165 -7.74 -6.03 -5.47
N ARG A 166 -7.28 -6.73 -4.44
CA ARG A 166 -7.84 -6.63 -3.08
C ARG A 166 -7.77 -5.20 -2.53
N ARG A 167 -6.67 -4.50 -2.74
CA ARG A 167 -6.52 -3.09 -2.31
C ARG A 167 -7.52 -2.16 -3.02
N VAL A 168 -7.77 -2.36 -4.32
CA VAL A 168 -8.78 -1.57 -5.05
C VAL A 168 -10.22 -1.93 -4.64
N GLU A 169 -10.47 -3.20 -4.31
CA GLU A 169 -11.75 -3.65 -3.77
C GLU A 169 -12.04 -3.01 -2.40
N LEU A 170 -11.04 -2.97 -1.51
CA LEU A 170 -11.13 -2.25 -0.23
C LEU A 170 -11.52 -0.79 -0.44
N ALA A 171 -10.84 -0.08 -1.34
CA ALA A 171 -11.18 1.30 -1.68
C ALA A 171 -12.64 1.47 -2.13
N THR A 172 -13.18 0.49 -2.84
CA THR A 172 -14.59 0.51 -3.25
C THR A 172 -15.52 0.28 -2.06
N MET A 173 -15.19 -0.66 -1.17
CA MET A 173 -15.98 -0.94 0.04
C MET A 173 -16.00 0.23 1.03
N PHE A 174 -14.85 0.86 1.29
CA PHE A 174 -14.75 2.00 2.19
C PHE A 174 -15.62 3.18 1.73
N ASP A 175 -15.68 3.46 0.43
CA ASP A 175 -16.53 4.54 -0.09
C ASP A 175 -18.02 4.23 -0.05
N MET A 176 -18.40 2.95 -0.14
CA MET A 176 -19.80 2.54 0.05
C MET A 176 -20.22 2.67 1.51
N ALA A 177 -19.36 2.29 2.46
CA ALA A 177 -19.66 2.36 3.90
C ALA A 177 -19.75 3.80 4.44
N LEU A 178 -19.10 4.77 3.79
CA LEU A 178 -19.10 6.18 4.19
C LEU A 178 -20.17 7.02 3.49
N SER A 179 -21.06 6.42 2.70
CA SER A 179 -22.11 7.12 1.94
C SER A 179 -23.51 7.02 2.57
N GLU A 180 -23.61 6.62 3.85
CA GLU A 180 -24.87 6.50 4.62
C GLU A 180 -25.17 7.73 5.49
#